data_AF-A0A0Q2Y0J4-F1
#
_entry.id   AF-A0A0Q2Y0J4-F1
#
_cell.length_a   1.000
_cell.length_b   1.000
_cell.length_c   1.000
_cell.angle_alpha   90.00
_cell.angle_beta   90.00
_cell.angle_gamma   90.00
#
_symmetry.space_group_name_H-M   'P 1'
#
loop_
_entity.id
_entity.type
_entity.pdbx_description
1 polymer ?
#
loop_
_entity_poly.entity_id
_entity_poly.type
_entity_poly.pdbx_seq_one_letter_code
_entity_poly.pdbx_strand_id
1 'polypeptide(L)'
;MQIVKGDTNLEEAALLARKVDCEEAELDPDKLDEFRKFWVEFRFSWQIGYATEQAGRRASPFPIFGSLADQEHTVSSLEFIATVGIIALQCLAVAAQFFSSDSTVENAVFLASILAVAIVGLQAYRDGMGLTEDLTRNRVYASYSAKLLRDYKKALQNESVQAEMRIMAEMEDLAYFETREFLHTHSNARFSL
;
A
#
# COMPACT_ATOMS: atom_id res chain seq x y z
N MET A 1 -6.65 -1.43 17.54
CA MET A 1 -7.84 -1.55 16.68
C MET A 1 -8.91 -0.62 17.24
N GLN A 2 -8.89 0.65 16.83
CA GLN A 2 -9.82 1.66 17.32
C GLN A 2 -10.87 1.87 16.22
N ILE A 3 -12.04 1.27 16.42
CA ILE A 3 -13.17 1.35 15.50
C ILE A 3 -13.84 2.71 15.73
N VAL A 4 -13.92 3.54 14.69
CA VAL A 4 -14.69 4.80 14.73
C VAL A 4 -16.15 4.42 15.00
N LYS A 5 -16.62 4.81 16.19
CA LYS A 5 -17.94 4.46 16.71
C LYS A 5 -18.98 5.32 16.02
N GLY A 6 -19.56 4.83 14.92
CA GLY A 6 -20.72 5.48 14.28
C GLY A 6 -21.00 5.14 12.82
N ASP A 7 -19.97 4.92 11.99
CA ASP A 7 -20.14 4.88 10.52
C ASP A 7 -20.06 3.48 9.89
N THR A 8 -19.58 2.45 10.60
CA THR A 8 -19.33 1.13 9.98
C THR A 8 -20.58 0.26 9.80
N ASN A 9 -21.65 0.48 10.57
CA ASN A 9 -22.71 -0.53 10.68
C ASN A 9 -23.88 -0.36 9.69
N LEU A 10 -24.06 0.80 9.06
CA LEU A 10 -25.25 1.07 8.22
C LEU A 10 -25.02 0.81 6.73
N GLU A 11 -23.78 0.89 6.22
CA GLU A 11 -23.49 0.69 4.80
C GLU A 11 -22.79 -0.66 4.49
N GLU A 12 -21.97 -1.21 5.39
CA GLU A 12 -21.36 -2.55 5.19
C GLU A 12 -22.42 -3.66 5.16
N ALA A 13 -23.44 -3.58 6.02
CA ALA A 13 -24.53 -4.54 6.01
C ALA A 13 -25.38 -4.44 4.73
N ALA A 14 -25.51 -3.26 4.13
CA ALA A 14 -26.28 -3.05 2.90
C ALA A 14 -25.54 -3.55 1.65
N LEU A 15 -24.20 -3.41 1.61
CA LEU A 15 -23.35 -3.95 0.54
C LEU A 15 -23.21 -5.48 0.65
N LEU A 16 -22.97 -6.01 1.86
CA LEU A 16 -22.86 -7.47 2.11
C LEU A 16 -24.20 -8.22 1.99
N ALA A 17 -25.34 -7.55 2.22
CA ALA A 17 -26.66 -8.15 2.08
C ALA A 17 -27.25 -8.05 0.66
N ARG A 18 -26.50 -7.51 -0.30
CA ARG A 18 -26.98 -7.37 -1.68
C ARG A 18 -27.04 -8.73 -2.36
N LYS A 19 -28.17 -9.42 -2.24
CA LYS A 19 -28.54 -10.46 -3.20
C LYS A 19 -28.74 -9.79 -4.55
N VAL A 20 -27.85 -10.10 -5.49
CA VAL A 20 -28.06 -9.76 -6.89
C VAL A 20 -29.08 -10.77 -7.44
N ASP A 21 -30.35 -10.51 -7.20
CA ASP A 21 -31.43 -11.25 -7.86
C ASP A 21 -31.52 -10.73 -9.30
N CYS A 22 -30.81 -11.38 -10.21
CA CYS A 22 -30.98 -11.17 -11.64
C CYS A 22 -32.28 -11.87 -12.06
N GLU A 23 -33.41 -11.16 -12.03
CA GLU A 23 -34.54 -11.57 -12.85
C GLU A 23 -34.11 -11.50 -14.32
N GLU A 24 -34.37 -12.57 -15.08
CA GLU A 24 -34.07 -12.68 -16.52
C GLU A 24 -34.93 -11.67 -17.30
N ALA A 25 -34.58 -10.39 -17.25
CA ALA A 25 -35.04 -9.43 -18.23
C ALA A 25 -34.31 -9.73 -19.54
N GLU A 26 -35.03 -9.81 -20.66
CA GLU A 26 -34.45 -9.86 -22.01
C GLU A 26 -33.61 -8.58 -22.23
N LEU A 27 -32.33 -8.68 -21.94
CA LEU A 27 -31.35 -7.64 -22.20
C LEU A 27 -30.96 -7.70 -23.68
N ASP A 28 -31.05 -6.54 -24.33
CA ASP A 28 -30.55 -6.32 -25.68
C ASP A 28 -29.06 -6.74 -25.75
N PRO A 29 -28.71 -7.77 -26.56
CA PRO A 29 -27.37 -8.34 -26.57
C PRO A 29 -26.30 -7.35 -26.99
N ASP A 30 -26.62 -6.39 -27.87
CA ASP A 30 -25.67 -5.37 -28.32
C ASP A 30 -25.32 -4.40 -27.18
N LYS A 31 -26.30 -4.04 -26.34
CA LYS A 31 -26.08 -3.18 -25.16
C LYS A 31 -25.33 -3.90 -24.05
N LEU A 32 -25.57 -5.20 -23.88
CA LEU A 32 -24.86 -6.02 -22.91
C LEU A 32 -23.36 -6.09 -23.26
N ASP A 33 -23.04 -6.27 -24.53
CA ASP A 33 -21.66 -6.31 -25.00
C ASP A 33 -20.94 -4.96 -24.90
N GLU A 34 -21.64 -3.86 -25.16
CA GLU A 34 -21.11 -2.51 -24.93
C GLU A 34 -20.84 -2.26 -23.44
N PHE A 35 -21.78 -2.64 -22.57
CA PHE A 35 -21.61 -2.56 -21.11
C PHE A 35 -20.42 -3.39 -20.61
N ARG A 36 -20.26 -4.63 -21.11
CA ARG A 36 -19.12 -5.50 -20.76
C ARG A 36 -17.79 -4.86 -21.15
N LYS A 37 -17.69 -4.29 -22.36
CA LYS A 37 -16.47 -3.61 -22.82
C LYS A 37 -16.15 -2.40 -21.94
N PHE A 38 -17.16 -1.56 -21.69
CA PHE A 38 -17.02 -0.41 -20.80
C PHE A 38 -16.55 -0.83 -19.40
N TRP A 39 -17.14 -1.89 -18.84
CA TRP A 39 -16.79 -2.37 -17.51
C TRP A 39 -15.34 -2.88 -17.43
N VAL A 40 -14.90 -3.65 -18.44
CA VAL A 40 -13.52 -4.15 -18.49
C VAL A 40 -12.52 -3.01 -18.63
N GLU A 41 -12.84 -2.02 -19.45
CA GLU A 41 -11.96 -0.87 -19.65
C GLU A 41 -11.92 0.01 -18.39
N PHE A 42 -13.08 0.39 -17.86
CA PHE A 42 -13.17 1.33 -16.76
C PHE A 42 -12.83 0.71 -15.39
N ARG A 43 -13.33 -0.47 -15.07
CA ARG A 43 -13.14 -1.07 -13.74
C ARG A 43 -11.89 -1.91 -13.65
N PHE A 44 -11.66 -2.79 -14.61
CA PHE A 44 -10.49 -3.65 -14.52
C PHE A 44 -9.22 -2.95 -15.01
N SER A 45 -9.24 -2.37 -16.21
CA SER A 45 -8.01 -1.86 -16.82
C SER A 45 -7.54 -0.59 -16.12
N TRP A 46 -8.45 0.33 -15.79
CA TRP A 46 -8.10 1.56 -15.09
C TRP A 46 -7.66 1.31 -13.64
N GLN A 47 -8.33 0.44 -12.88
CA GLN A 47 -7.95 0.20 -11.48
C GLN A 47 -6.69 -0.67 -11.33
N ILE A 48 -6.47 -1.62 -12.23
CA ILE A 48 -5.18 -2.32 -12.31
C ILE A 48 -4.08 -1.33 -12.71
N GLY A 49 -4.37 -0.42 -13.66
CA GLY A 49 -3.47 0.68 -14.03
C GLY A 49 -3.10 1.55 -12.82
N TYR A 50 -4.09 2.02 -12.07
CA TYR A 50 -3.89 2.77 -10.82
C TYR A 50 -2.98 2.01 -9.82
N ALA A 51 -3.27 0.74 -9.57
CA ALA A 51 -2.53 -0.07 -8.60
C ALA A 51 -1.09 -0.34 -9.04
N THR A 52 -0.86 -0.49 -10.34
CA THR A 52 0.45 -0.81 -10.92
C THR A 52 1.29 0.43 -11.22
N GLU A 53 0.69 1.57 -11.58
CA GLU A 53 1.40 2.83 -11.79
C GLU A 53 1.99 3.38 -10.50
N GLN A 54 1.34 3.18 -9.34
CA GLN A 54 1.93 3.55 -8.05
C GLN A 54 3.19 2.75 -7.71
N ALA A 55 3.27 1.49 -8.17
CA ALA A 55 4.46 0.66 -8.07
C ALA A 55 5.52 1.01 -9.15
N GLY A 56 5.08 1.57 -10.29
CA GLY A 56 5.90 1.77 -11.48
C GLY A 56 6.41 3.20 -11.73
N ARG A 57 6.14 4.18 -10.84
CA ARG A 57 6.69 5.54 -11.00
C ARG A 57 8.22 5.48 -11.11
N ARG A 58 8.71 5.96 -12.26
CA ARG A 58 10.10 5.85 -12.75
C ARG A 58 11.12 6.04 -11.63
N ALA A 59 12.12 5.15 -11.60
CA ALA A 59 13.31 5.28 -10.78
C ALA A 59 13.88 6.70 -10.90
N SER A 60 13.67 7.50 -9.87
CA SER A 60 14.31 8.80 -9.74
C SER A 60 15.80 8.57 -9.46
N PRO A 61 16.71 9.42 -9.97
CA PRO A 61 18.13 9.35 -9.61
C PRO A 61 18.35 9.53 -8.09
N PHE A 62 17.38 10.08 -7.39
CA PHE A 62 17.32 10.15 -5.93
C PHE A 62 16.22 9.22 -5.41
N PRO A 63 16.56 8.15 -4.66
CA PRO A 63 15.61 7.12 -4.23
C PRO A 63 14.46 7.65 -3.38
N ILE A 64 14.68 8.76 -2.66
CA ILE A 64 13.67 9.46 -1.84
C ILE A 64 12.57 10.09 -2.70
N PHE A 65 12.80 10.32 -4.00
CA PHE A 65 11.80 10.82 -4.96
C PHE A 65 11.37 9.74 -5.97
N GLY A 66 11.71 8.47 -5.73
CA GLY A 66 11.40 7.33 -6.58
C GLY A 66 10.00 6.74 -6.33
N SER A 67 9.82 5.47 -6.69
CA SER A 67 8.59 4.74 -6.36
C SER A 67 8.46 4.57 -4.84
N LEU A 68 7.24 4.27 -4.35
CA LEU A 68 7.03 3.97 -2.93
C LEU A 68 7.94 2.82 -2.46
N ALA A 69 8.19 1.84 -3.34
CA ALA A 69 9.05 0.69 -3.04
C ALA A 69 10.53 1.10 -2.90
N ASP A 70 10.99 2.03 -3.75
CA ASP A 70 12.34 2.58 -3.66
C ASP A 70 12.53 3.40 -2.39
N GLN A 71 11.51 4.18 -2.01
CA GLN A 71 11.51 4.97 -0.77
C GLN A 71 11.59 4.06 0.46
N GLU A 72 10.72 3.05 0.55
CA GLU A 72 10.73 2.07 1.66
C GLU A 72 12.07 1.33 1.75
N HIS A 73 12.57 0.81 0.62
CA HIS A 73 13.86 0.12 0.58
C HIS A 73 15.02 1.03 0.99
N THR A 74 15.00 2.30 0.57
CA THR A 74 16.03 3.28 0.92
C THR A 74 16.01 3.61 2.40
N VAL A 75 14.82 3.86 2.97
CA VAL A 75 14.65 4.09 4.40
C VAL A 75 15.18 2.91 5.19
N SER A 76 14.77 1.68 4.84
CA SER A 76 15.23 0.46 5.50
C SER A 76 16.76 0.26 5.38
N SER A 77 17.33 0.55 4.20
CA SER A 77 18.78 0.45 3.98
C SER A 77 19.55 1.47 4.80
N LEU A 78 19.06 2.71 4.89
CA LEU A 78 19.68 3.77 5.70
C LEU A 78 19.60 3.45 7.19
N GLU A 79 18.46 2.93 7.68
CA GLU A 79 18.32 2.46 9.05
C GLU A 79 19.33 1.35 9.37
N PHE A 80 19.50 0.38 8.46
CA PHE A 80 20.48 -0.69 8.62
C PHE A 80 21.91 -0.17 8.66
N ILE A 81 22.30 0.70 7.71
CA ILE A 81 23.64 1.29 7.66
C ILE A 81 23.91 2.12 8.93
N ALA A 82 22.96 2.94 9.36
CA ALA A 82 23.08 3.74 10.58
C ALA A 82 23.23 2.85 11.82
N THR A 83 22.48 1.75 11.90
CA THR A 83 22.58 0.79 13.01
C THR A 83 23.95 0.11 13.04
N VAL A 84 24.45 -0.36 11.90
CA VAL A 84 25.80 -0.94 11.79
C VAL A 84 26.86 0.10 12.14
N GLY A 85 26.69 1.35 11.70
CA GLY A 85 27.58 2.47 12.02
C GLY A 85 27.62 2.76 13.53
N ILE A 86 26.46 2.77 14.20
CA ILE A 86 26.38 2.93 15.67
C ILE A 86 27.16 1.80 16.34
N ILE A 87 26.93 0.54 15.95
CA ILE A 87 27.64 -0.61 16.55
C ILE A 87 29.16 -0.46 16.36
N ALA A 88 29.61 -0.10 15.15
CA ALA A 88 31.03 0.10 14.86
C ALA A 88 31.64 1.24 15.69
N LEU A 89 30.93 2.36 15.83
CA LEU A 89 31.36 3.50 16.65
C LEU A 89 31.40 3.14 18.14
N GLN A 90 30.44 2.34 18.63
CA GLN A 90 30.46 1.87 20.02
C GLN A 90 31.62 0.90 20.27
N CYS A 91 31.89 -0.03 19.35
CA CYS A 91 33.08 -0.89 19.43
C CYS A 91 34.38 -0.08 19.43
N LEU A 92 34.47 0.96 18.59
CA LEU A 92 35.60 1.89 18.58
C LEU A 92 35.72 2.67 19.88
N ALA A 93 34.61 3.13 20.46
CA ALA A 93 34.61 3.84 21.74
C ALA A 93 35.13 2.94 22.87
N VAL A 94 34.67 1.69 22.94
CA VAL A 94 35.16 0.70 23.92
C VAL A 94 36.65 0.41 23.72
N ALA A 95 37.10 0.21 22.48
CA ALA A 95 38.52 0.00 22.21
C ALA A 95 39.37 1.24 22.55
N ALA A 96 38.86 2.45 22.26
CA ALA A 96 39.53 3.70 22.56
C ALA A 96 39.69 3.94 24.06
N GLN A 97 38.78 3.46 24.91
CA GLN A 97 38.97 3.50 26.37
C GLN A 97 40.22 2.75 26.85
N PHE A 98 40.67 1.73 26.11
CA PHE A 98 41.87 0.94 26.47
C PHE A 98 43.16 1.49 25.85
N PHE A 99 43.08 2.18 24.72
CA PHE A 99 44.26 2.50 23.89
C PHE A 99 44.40 3.98 23.48
N SER A 100 43.41 4.84 23.74
CA SER A 100 43.35 6.22 23.23
C SER A 100 42.89 7.22 24.29
N SER A 101 42.72 8.49 23.90
CA SER A 101 42.26 9.60 24.74
C SER A 101 40.73 9.69 24.84
N ASP A 102 40.24 10.28 25.94
CA ASP A 102 38.82 10.53 26.22
C ASP A 102 38.09 11.26 25.07
N SER A 103 38.77 12.17 24.38
CA SER A 103 38.22 12.90 23.22
C SER A 103 37.80 11.99 22.05
N THR A 104 38.44 10.83 21.87
CA THR A 104 38.07 9.86 20.83
C THR A 104 36.76 9.15 21.19
N VAL A 105 36.59 8.85 22.47
CA VAL A 105 35.38 8.24 23.03
C VAL A 105 34.20 9.20 22.90
N GLU A 106 34.38 10.46 23.29
CA GLU A 106 33.35 11.50 23.17
C GLU A 106 32.89 11.70 21.73
N ASN A 107 33.83 11.81 20.77
CA ASN A 107 33.50 11.97 19.36
C ASN A 107 32.74 10.75 18.78
N ALA A 108 33.15 9.53 19.15
CA ALA A 108 32.48 8.32 18.70
C ALA A 108 31.04 8.22 19.24
N VAL A 109 30.83 8.55 20.51
CA VAL A 109 29.51 8.58 21.15
C VAL A 109 28.62 9.67 20.55
N PHE A 110 29.19 10.85 20.27
CA PHE A 110 28.47 11.95 19.64
C PHE A 110 27.99 11.58 18.23
N LEU A 111 28.87 11.01 17.40
CA LEU A 111 28.51 10.54 16.05
C LEU A 111 27.45 9.43 16.10
N ALA A 112 27.55 8.49 17.05
CA ALA A 112 26.54 7.45 17.23
C ALA A 112 25.17 8.04 17.63
N SER A 113 25.17 9.10 18.44
CA SER A 113 23.94 9.80 18.85
C SER A 113 23.26 10.51 17.67
N ILE A 114 24.04 11.14 16.77
CA ILE A 114 23.50 11.73 15.53
C ILE A 114 22.84 10.66 14.65
N LEU A 115 23.49 9.51 14.48
CA LEU A 115 22.93 8.40 13.71
C LEU A 115 21.62 7.88 14.34
N ALA A 116 21.55 7.81 15.67
CA ALA A 116 20.33 7.41 16.36
C ALA A 116 19.17 8.40 16.13
N VAL A 117 19.45 9.71 16.18
CA VAL A 117 18.45 10.74 15.86
C VAL A 117 18.00 10.62 14.39
N ALA A 118 18.92 10.34 13.47
CA ALA A 118 18.58 10.13 12.07
C ALA A 118 17.66 8.91 11.86
N ILE A 119 17.88 7.81 12.59
CA ILE A 119 16.99 6.63 12.55
C ILE A 119 15.58 7.00 13.00
N VAL A 120 15.44 7.74 14.12
CA VAL A 120 14.12 8.18 14.60
C VAL A 120 13.42 9.07 13.56
N GLY A 121 14.17 9.97 12.91
CA GLY A 121 13.64 10.81 11.83
C GLY A 121 13.19 10.01 10.61
N LEU A 122 13.93 8.97 10.23
CA LEU A 122 13.58 8.05 9.14
C LEU A 122 12.33 7.22 9.46
N GLN A 123 12.18 6.75 10.70
CA GLN A 123 10.98 6.04 11.15
C GLN A 123 9.76 6.96 11.15
N ALA A 124 9.89 8.17 11.70
CA ALA A 124 8.83 9.16 11.68
C ALA A 124 8.43 9.56 10.25
N TYR A 125 9.40 9.62 9.32
CA TYR A 125 9.12 9.84 7.90
C TYR A 125 8.36 8.65 7.29
N ARG A 126 8.79 7.41 7.54
CA ARG A 126 8.12 6.22 7.02
C ARG A 126 6.68 6.12 7.50
N ASP A 127 6.46 6.34 8.79
CA ASP A 127 5.16 6.26 9.42
C ASP A 127 4.27 7.45 9.03
N GLY A 128 4.83 8.66 8.99
CA GLY A 128 4.10 9.88 8.58
C GLY A 128 3.73 9.92 7.10
N MET A 129 4.47 9.20 6.24
CA MET A 129 4.14 9.03 4.83
C MET A 129 3.31 7.76 4.56
N GLY A 130 3.11 6.90 5.56
CA GLY A 130 2.39 5.63 5.40
C GLY A 130 3.01 4.67 4.37
N LEU A 131 4.32 4.76 4.12
CA LEU A 131 4.98 4.08 2.97
C LEU A 131 4.74 2.57 2.96
N THR A 132 4.93 1.92 4.10
CA THR A 132 4.78 0.47 4.24
C THR A 132 3.33 0.03 4.10
N GLU A 133 2.40 0.80 4.67
CA GLU A 133 0.95 0.52 4.61
C GLU A 133 0.42 0.71 3.18
N ASP A 134 0.81 1.79 2.51
CA ASP A 134 0.45 2.08 1.12
C ASP A 134 1.00 1.03 0.15
N LEU A 135 2.25 0.59 0.33
CA LEU A 135 2.84 -0.48 -0.47
C LEU A 135 2.08 -1.80 -0.30
N THR A 136 1.76 -2.14 0.94
CA THR A 136 1.05 -3.38 1.25
C THR A 136 -0.36 -3.34 0.67
N ARG A 137 -1.08 -2.23 0.89
CA ARG A 137 -2.44 -2.00 0.34
C ARG A 137 -2.45 -2.12 -1.18
N ASN A 138 -1.57 -1.39 -1.87
CA ASN A 138 -1.47 -1.43 -3.33
C ASN A 138 -1.18 -2.83 -3.87
N ARG A 139 -0.26 -3.56 -3.23
CA ARG A 139 0.09 -4.93 -3.65
C ARG A 139 -1.09 -5.89 -3.49
N VAL A 140 -1.80 -5.78 -2.36
CA VAL A 140 -3.00 -6.58 -2.10
C VAL A 140 -4.08 -6.26 -3.13
N TYR A 141 -4.40 -4.98 -3.32
CA TYR A 141 -5.40 -4.53 -4.28
C TYR A 141 -5.08 -4.93 -5.73
N ALA A 142 -3.83 -4.79 -6.18
CA ALA A 142 -3.38 -5.26 -7.49
C ALA A 142 -3.56 -6.78 -7.66
N SER A 143 -3.28 -7.57 -6.62
CA SER A 143 -3.42 -9.02 -6.67
C SER A 143 -4.88 -9.47 -6.78
N TYR A 144 -5.79 -8.84 -6.01
CA TYR A 144 -7.21 -9.17 -6.01
C TYR A 144 -7.89 -8.72 -7.31
N SER A 145 -7.60 -7.50 -7.80
CA SER A 145 -8.13 -7.01 -9.08
C SER A 145 -7.68 -7.89 -10.26
N ALA A 146 -6.42 -8.33 -10.30
CA ALA A 146 -5.92 -9.25 -11.31
C ALA A 146 -6.58 -10.65 -11.24
N LYS A 147 -6.92 -11.12 -10.03
CA LYS A 147 -7.67 -12.36 -9.83
C LYS A 147 -9.10 -12.21 -10.36
N LEU A 148 -9.82 -11.16 -9.98
CA LEU A 148 -11.18 -10.90 -10.43
C LEU A 148 -11.26 -10.76 -11.95
N LEU A 149 -10.28 -10.10 -12.59
CA LEU A 149 -10.21 -10.03 -14.06
C LEU A 149 -10.07 -11.42 -14.70
N ARG A 150 -9.25 -12.30 -14.09
CA ARG A 150 -9.08 -13.67 -14.58
C ARG A 150 -10.35 -14.48 -14.44
N ASP A 151 -11.03 -14.36 -13.31
CA ASP A 151 -12.28 -15.07 -13.05
C ASP A 151 -13.41 -14.53 -13.95
N TYR A 152 -13.43 -13.22 -14.21
CA TYR A 152 -14.36 -12.59 -15.14
C TYR A 152 -14.19 -13.13 -16.57
N LYS A 153 -12.95 -13.22 -17.06
CA LYS A 153 -12.65 -13.82 -18.37
C LYS A 153 -13.08 -15.28 -18.47
N LYS A 154 -12.99 -16.05 -17.38
CA LYS A 154 -13.50 -17.42 -17.32
C LYS A 154 -15.02 -17.47 -17.32
N ALA A 155 -15.69 -16.56 -16.62
CA ALA A 155 -17.15 -16.45 -16.62
C ALA A 155 -17.70 -16.16 -18.01
N LEU A 156 -17.05 -15.25 -18.75
CA LEU A 156 -17.32 -14.97 -20.17
C LEU A 156 -17.17 -16.22 -21.04
N GLN A 157 -16.09 -16.97 -20.89
CA GLN A 157 -15.84 -18.20 -21.65
C GLN A 157 -16.88 -19.30 -21.39
N ASN A 158 -17.42 -19.34 -20.17
CA ASN A 158 -18.43 -20.31 -19.76
C ASN A 158 -19.86 -19.81 -19.97
N GLU A 159 -20.04 -18.64 -20.60
CA GLU A 159 -21.34 -17.99 -20.86
C GLU A 159 -22.21 -17.82 -19.58
N SER A 160 -21.55 -17.68 -18.43
CA SER A 160 -22.21 -17.66 -17.13
C SER A 160 -22.47 -16.23 -16.65
N VAL A 161 -23.60 -15.65 -17.09
CA VAL A 161 -24.01 -14.27 -16.75
C VAL A 161 -24.09 -14.03 -15.24
N GLN A 162 -24.58 -14.99 -14.46
CA GLN A 162 -24.64 -14.86 -13.00
C GLN A 162 -23.23 -14.74 -12.37
N ALA A 163 -22.26 -15.46 -12.90
CA ALA A 163 -20.88 -15.38 -12.44
C ALA A 163 -20.22 -14.06 -12.84
N GLU A 164 -20.50 -13.55 -14.05
CA GLU A 164 -20.08 -12.21 -14.47
C GLU A 164 -20.58 -11.16 -13.50
N MET A 165 -21.89 -11.10 -13.26
CA MET A 165 -22.52 -10.09 -12.40
C MET A 165 -22.01 -10.15 -10.95
N ARG A 166 -21.79 -11.37 -10.43
CA ARG A 166 -21.18 -11.55 -9.10
C ARG A 166 -19.76 -11.00 -9.06
N ILE A 167 -18.93 -11.28 -10.06
CA ILE A 167 -17.54 -10.81 -10.11
C ILE A 167 -17.50 -9.29 -10.29
N MET A 168 -18.42 -8.71 -11.06
CA MET A 168 -18.59 -7.26 -11.19
C MET A 168 -18.93 -6.63 -9.83
N ALA A 169 -19.85 -7.24 -9.06
CA ALA A 169 -20.17 -6.78 -7.71
C ALA A 169 -18.96 -6.88 -6.75
N GLU A 170 -18.25 -8.01 -6.77
CA GLU A 170 -17.04 -8.20 -5.95
C GLU A 170 -15.94 -7.17 -6.30
N MET A 171 -15.87 -6.72 -7.56
CA MET A 171 -14.95 -5.66 -7.98
C MET A 171 -15.34 -4.28 -7.44
N GLU A 172 -16.64 -3.97 -7.37
CA GLU A 172 -17.13 -2.73 -6.76
C GLU A 172 -16.87 -2.70 -5.25
N ASP A 173 -17.11 -3.82 -4.57
CA ASP A 173 -16.79 -3.95 -3.16
C ASP A 173 -15.29 -3.73 -2.92
N LEU A 174 -14.44 -4.36 -3.73
CA LEU A 174 -12.99 -4.18 -3.67
C LEU A 174 -12.57 -2.71 -3.88
N ALA A 175 -13.20 -2.01 -4.84
CA ALA A 175 -12.93 -0.60 -5.11
C ALA A 175 -13.36 0.31 -3.94
N TYR A 176 -14.51 0.03 -3.34
CA TYR A 176 -14.98 0.73 -2.15
C TYR A 176 -14.01 0.55 -0.97
N PHE A 177 -13.63 -0.70 -0.67
CA PHE A 177 -12.70 -1.00 0.41
C PHE A 177 -11.33 -0.35 0.20
N GLU A 178 -10.80 -0.35 -1.03
CA GLU A 178 -9.54 0.33 -1.35
C GLU A 178 -9.63 1.84 -1.08
N THR A 179 -10.72 2.48 -1.53
CA THR A 179 -10.93 3.93 -1.32
C THR A 179 -11.01 4.25 0.16
N ARG A 180 -11.70 3.41 0.94
CA ARG A 180 -11.84 3.58 2.39
C ARG A 180 -10.49 3.43 3.10
N GLU A 181 -9.76 2.36 2.81
CA GLU A 181 -8.43 2.12 3.41
C GLU A 181 -7.45 3.24 3.03
N PHE A 182 -7.49 3.72 1.78
CA PHE A 182 -6.71 4.88 1.35
C PHE A 182 -6.98 6.12 2.22
N LEU A 183 -8.25 6.47 2.41
CA LEU A 183 -8.65 7.61 3.23
C LEU A 183 -8.30 7.41 4.71
N HIS A 184 -8.37 6.18 5.21
CA HIS A 184 -8.02 5.87 6.60
C HIS A 184 -6.51 6.02 6.84
N THR A 185 -5.66 5.43 6.00
CA THR A 185 -4.20 5.59 6.06
C THR A 185 -3.82 7.08 6.00
N HIS A 186 -4.41 7.85 5.09
CA HIS A 186 -4.04 9.26 4.89
C HIS A 186 -4.66 10.23 5.91
N SER A 187 -5.76 9.85 6.58
CA SER A 187 -6.33 10.65 7.68
C SER A 187 -5.55 10.46 8.99
N ASN A 188 -5.03 9.25 9.23
CA ASN A 188 -4.19 8.93 10.38
C ASN A 188 -2.73 9.35 10.21
N ALA A 189 -2.24 9.47 8.98
CA ALA A 189 -0.90 9.97 8.66
C ALA A 189 -0.68 11.47 8.97
N ARG A 190 -1.69 12.19 9.53
CA ARG A 190 -1.49 13.54 10.06
C ARG A 190 -0.47 13.47 11.19
N PHE A 191 0.74 13.98 10.90
CA PHE A 191 1.84 14.21 11.85
C PHE A 191 1.33 14.43 13.27
N SER A 192 1.30 13.37 14.08
CA SER A 192 1.23 13.51 15.53
C SER A 192 2.60 13.99 15.97
N LEU A 193 2.75 15.31 16.00
CA LEU A 193 3.85 16.02 16.66
C LEU A 193 3.98 15.58 18.12
#